data_AF-A0A0U1NY35-F1
#
_entry.id   AF-A0A0U1NY35-F1
#
_cell.length_a   1.000
_cell.length_b   1.000
_cell.length_c   1.000
_cell.angle_alpha   90.00
_cell.angle_beta   90.00
_cell.angle_gamma   90.00
#
_symmetry.space_group_name_H-M   'P 1'
#
loop_
_entity.id
_entity.type
_entity.pdbx_description
1 polymer ?
#
loop_
_entity_poly.entity_id
_entity_poly.type
_entity_poly.pdbx_seq_one_letter_code
_entity_poly.pdbx_strand_id
1 'polypeptide(L)'
;MLNIKEATEQLTSAGIATSTEEVMNWIEEGKIIAKINKRRETTYTINVKDLIEFIIQKHFDHLTSQLEQSFQENRNLTEQIELLKTRIHIEQSKVRTLKKLLNAQIEVTEPSTFHYGELLGLNQDSNSHNLKKEFKKLLKALHPDRGGDERLFKVFSEHYKKLK
;
A
#
# COMPACT_ATOMS: atom_id res chain seq x y z
N MET A 1 -5.35 -17.05 47.69
CA MET A 1 -4.73 -18.29 47.17
C MET A 1 -5.74 -18.87 46.21
N LEU A 2 -5.33 -19.17 44.98
CA LEU A 2 -6.19 -19.64 43.90
C LEU A 2 -5.86 -21.09 43.59
N ASN A 3 -6.88 -21.88 43.23
CA ASN A 3 -6.64 -23.18 42.61
C ASN A 3 -6.31 -23.00 41.11
N ILE A 4 -5.90 -24.07 40.43
CA ILE A 4 -5.52 -24.03 39.01
C ILE A 4 -6.69 -23.57 38.13
N LYS A 5 -7.92 -24.00 38.41
CA LYS A 5 -9.11 -23.61 37.62
C LYS A 5 -9.40 -22.12 37.78
N GLU A 6 -9.40 -21.61 39.00
CA GLU A 6 -9.58 -20.18 39.28
C GLU A 6 -8.46 -19.35 38.64
N ALA A 7 -7.22 -19.84 38.63
CA ALA A 7 -6.12 -19.19 37.93
C ALA A 7 -6.32 -19.18 36.40
N THR A 8 -6.79 -20.27 35.80
CA THR A 8 -7.11 -20.31 34.37
C THR A 8 -8.24 -19.36 33.98
N GLU A 9 -9.27 -19.25 34.82
CA GLU A 9 -10.37 -18.30 34.61
C GLU A 9 -9.87 -16.85 34.67
N GLN A 10 -8.97 -16.54 35.60
CA GLN A 10 -8.37 -15.19 35.71
C GLN A 10 -7.44 -14.87 34.54
N LEU A 11 -6.62 -15.82 34.10
CA LEU A 11 -5.75 -15.65 32.93
C LEU A 11 -6.59 -15.41 31.67
N THR A 12 -7.64 -16.22 31.47
CA THR A 12 -8.57 -16.08 30.36
C THR A 12 -9.29 -14.73 30.40
N SER A 13 -9.75 -14.31 31.59
CA SER A 13 -10.37 -13.00 31.79
C SER A 13 -9.42 -11.83 31.53
N ALA A 14 -8.12 -12.03 31.76
CA ALA A 14 -7.05 -11.08 31.45
C ALA A 14 -6.61 -11.09 29.98
N GLY A 15 -7.31 -11.83 29.12
CA GLY A 15 -7.02 -11.92 27.68
C GLY A 15 -5.89 -12.89 27.32
N ILE A 16 -5.39 -13.67 28.28
CA ILE A 16 -4.43 -14.74 28.04
C ILE A 16 -5.24 -16.03 27.93
N ALA A 17 -5.60 -16.42 26.71
CA ALA A 17 -6.35 -17.65 26.48
C ALA A 17 -5.50 -18.85 26.90
N THR A 18 -5.95 -19.59 27.94
CA THR A 18 -5.15 -20.67 28.53
C THR A 18 -6.00 -21.85 28.98
N SER A 19 -5.43 -23.06 28.88
CA SER A 19 -6.02 -24.28 29.46
C SER A 19 -5.45 -24.59 30.85
N THR A 20 -6.12 -25.47 31.60
CA THR A 20 -5.60 -25.99 32.88
C THR A 20 -4.29 -26.75 32.72
N GLU A 21 -4.09 -27.42 31.58
CA GLU A 21 -2.85 -28.13 31.26
C GLU A 21 -1.70 -27.15 31.01
N GLU A 22 -1.97 -26.04 30.32
CA GLU A 22 -0.95 -25.01 30.07
C GLU A 22 -0.52 -24.31 31.36
N VAL A 23 -1.46 -24.01 32.25
CA VAL A 23 -1.13 -23.43 33.57
C VAL A 23 -0.31 -24.41 34.41
N MET A 24 -0.60 -25.71 34.33
CA MET A 24 0.22 -26.75 34.96
C MET A 24 1.63 -26.78 34.37
N ASN A 25 1.76 -26.77 33.05
CA ASN A 25 3.06 -26.72 32.38
C ASN A 25 3.85 -25.49 32.81
N TRP A 26 3.21 -24.32 32.95
CA TRP A 26 3.89 -23.11 33.43
C TRP A 26 4.33 -23.18 34.89
N ILE A 27 3.62 -23.93 35.73
CA ILE A 27 4.06 -24.21 37.10
C ILE A 27 5.26 -25.15 37.09
N GLU A 28 5.23 -26.21 36.27
CA GLU A 28 6.34 -27.17 36.12
C GLU A 28 7.60 -26.52 35.53
N GLU A 29 7.44 -25.62 34.56
CA GLU A 29 8.50 -24.82 33.97
C GLU A 29 9.00 -23.70 34.91
N GLY A 30 8.37 -23.51 36.08
CA GLY A 30 8.74 -22.50 37.06
C GLY A 30 8.37 -21.06 36.68
N LYS A 31 7.52 -20.87 35.68
CA LYS A 31 7.01 -19.56 35.23
C LYS A 31 5.95 -18.99 36.17
N ILE A 32 5.18 -19.84 36.85
CA ILE A 32 4.21 -19.47 37.88
C ILE A 32 4.59 -20.13 39.20
N ILE A 33 4.70 -19.31 40.25
CA ILE A 33 5.01 -19.81 41.60
C ILE A 33 3.73 -20.39 42.21
N ALA A 34 3.77 -21.68 42.55
CA ALA A 34 2.67 -22.37 43.22
C ALA A 34 3.17 -23.20 44.40
N LYS A 35 2.32 -23.37 45.41
CA LYS A 35 2.56 -24.25 46.57
C LYS A 35 1.83 -25.57 46.38
N ILE A 36 2.54 -26.69 46.58
CA ILE A 36 1.95 -28.03 46.59
C ILE A 36 1.30 -28.27 47.96
N ASN A 37 0.04 -28.68 47.95
CA ASN A 37 -0.66 -29.07 49.17
C ASN A 37 -0.37 -30.55 49.49
N LYS A 38 0.53 -30.80 50.45
CA LYS A 38 0.96 -32.16 50.83
C LYS A 38 -0.16 -33.10 51.32
N ARG A 39 -1.35 -32.59 51.66
CA ARG A 39 -2.50 -33.44 52.05
C ARG A 39 -3.17 -34.14 50.86
N ARG A 40 -2.97 -33.63 49.65
CA ARG A 40 -3.38 -34.21 48.37
C ARG A 40 -2.25 -33.91 47.39
N GLU A 41 -1.34 -34.86 47.19
CA GLU A 41 -0.06 -34.72 46.46
C GLU A 41 -0.16 -34.04 45.08
N THR A 42 -1.36 -33.90 44.52
CA THR A 42 -1.66 -33.35 43.18
C THR A 42 -2.29 -31.96 43.15
N THR A 43 -2.50 -31.28 44.30
CA THR A 43 -3.17 -29.96 44.31
C THR A 43 -2.19 -28.80 44.49
N TYR A 44 -2.13 -27.92 43.48
CA TYR A 44 -1.39 -26.67 43.51
C TYR A 44 -2.26 -25.50 43.97
N THR A 45 -1.70 -24.62 44.78
CA THR A 45 -2.29 -23.33 45.16
C THR A 45 -1.38 -22.19 44.75
N ILE A 46 -1.90 -21.28 43.95
CA ILE A 46 -1.17 -20.13 43.39
C ILE A 46 -1.46 -18.89 44.23
N ASN A 47 -0.45 -18.06 44.46
CA ASN A 47 -0.68 -16.76 45.10
C ASN A 47 -1.22 -15.76 44.06
N VAL A 48 -2.22 -14.97 44.45
CA VAL A 48 -2.82 -13.95 43.57
C VAL A 48 -1.77 -12.96 43.12
N LYS A 49 -0.83 -12.56 44.00
CA LYS A 49 0.25 -11.65 43.66
C LYS A 49 1.13 -12.20 42.53
N ASP A 50 1.57 -13.44 42.66
CA ASP A 50 2.47 -14.09 41.71
C ASP A 50 1.77 -14.28 40.35
N LEU A 51 0.46 -14.57 40.36
CA LEU A 51 -0.35 -14.66 39.14
C LEU A 51 -0.51 -13.30 38.45
N ILE A 52 -0.76 -12.23 39.20
CA ILE A 52 -0.85 -10.86 38.66
C ILE A 52 0.49 -10.44 38.05
N GLU A 53 1.61 -10.72 38.74
CA GLU A 53 2.96 -10.42 38.24
C GLU A 53 3.23 -11.14 36.92
N PHE A 54 2.85 -12.42 36.82
CA PHE A 54 2.94 -13.18 35.59
C PHE A 54 2.08 -12.60 34.45
N ILE A 55 0.83 -12.19 34.74
CA ILE A 55 -0.06 -11.55 33.77
C ILE A 55 0.55 -10.25 33.24
N ILE A 56 1.07 -9.41 34.14
CA ILE A 56 1.72 -8.16 33.77
C ILE A 56 2.94 -8.44 32.89
N GLN A 57 3.78 -9.41 33.27
CA GLN A 57 4.95 -9.78 32.49
C GLN A 57 4.56 -10.26 31.08
N LYS A 58 3.53 -11.10 30.96
CA LYS A 58 3.05 -11.59 29.66
C LYS A 58 2.57 -10.47 28.74
N HIS A 59 1.81 -9.53 29.27
CA HIS A 59 1.38 -8.35 28.49
C HIS A 59 2.56 -7.47 28.11
N PHE A 60 3.51 -7.26 29.02
CA PHE A 60 4.72 -6.50 28.74
C PHE A 60 5.56 -7.13 27.62
N ASP A 61 5.79 -8.44 27.68
CA ASP A 61 6.54 -9.18 26.64
C ASP A 61 5.83 -9.08 25.28
N HIS A 62 4.49 -9.21 25.27
CA HIS A 62 3.70 -9.08 24.06
C HIS A 62 3.80 -7.69 23.44
N LEU A 63 3.61 -6.64 24.25
CA LEU A 63 3.71 -5.25 23.79
C LEU A 63 5.13 -4.91 23.32
N THR A 64 6.16 -5.42 24.00
CA THR A 64 7.56 -5.22 23.61
C THR A 64 7.83 -5.87 22.25
N SER A 65 7.36 -7.09 22.04
CA SER A 65 7.49 -7.79 20.76
C SER A 65 6.75 -7.07 19.63
N GLN A 66 5.53 -6.59 19.87
CA GLN A 66 4.77 -5.80 18.89
C GLN A 66 5.47 -4.49 18.55
N LEU A 67 6.01 -3.80 19.55
CA LEU A 67 6.74 -2.55 19.36
C LEU A 67 7.99 -2.78 18.50
N GLU A 68 8.74 -3.85 18.78
CA GLU A 68 9.93 -4.21 17.99
C GLU A 68 9.59 -4.55 16.54
N GLN A 69 8.52 -5.32 16.31
CA GLN A 69 8.01 -5.59 14.96
C GLN A 69 7.64 -4.30 14.22
N SER A 70 6.89 -3.41 14.88
CA SER A 70 6.50 -2.13 14.29
C SER A 70 7.72 -1.24 13.97
N PHE A 71 8.75 -1.23 14.82
CA PHE A 71 9.99 -0.52 14.53
C PHE A 71 10.71 -1.09 13.30
N GLN A 72 10.75 -2.42 13.17
CA GLN A 72 11.37 -3.07 12.02
C GLN A 72 10.62 -2.79 10.72
N GLU A 73 9.29 -2.82 10.76
CA GLU A 73 8.45 -2.43 9.62
C GLU A 73 8.68 -0.96 9.24
N ASN A 74 8.73 -0.05 10.21
CA ASN A 74 9.00 1.36 9.94
C ASN A 74 10.37 1.59 9.30
N ARG A 75 11.39 0.85 9.70
CA ARG A 75 12.72 0.90 9.05
C ARG A 75 12.63 0.46 7.60
N ASN A 76 11.99 -0.67 7.33
CA ASN A 76 11.80 -1.19 5.98
C ASN A 76 11.00 -0.22 5.08
N LEU A 77 9.91 0.35 5.61
CA LEU A 77 9.13 1.37 4.89
C LEU A 77 9.97 2.61 4.58
N THR A 78 10.83 3.03 5.50
CA THR A 78 11.73 4.17 5.29
C THR A 78 12.72 3.89 4.15
N GLU A 79 13.32 2.70 4.13
CA GLU A 79 14.22 2.28 3.04
C GLU A 79 13.49 2.23 1.69
N GLN A 80 12.27 1.68 1.64
CA GLN A 80 11.46 1.65 0.42
C GLN A 80 11.11 3.06 -0.08
N ILE A 81 10.80 4.00 0.82
CA ILE A 81 10.53 5.40 0.46
C ILE A 81 11.76 6.03 -0.19
N GLU A 82 12.96 5.81 0.34
CA GLU A 82 14.20 6.34 -0.25
C GLU A 82 14.47 5.74 -1.64
N LEU A 83 14.28 4.43 -1.82
CA LEU A 83 14.38 3.79 -3.14
C LEU A 83 13.37 4.37 -4.14
N LEU A 84 12.13 4.61 -3.72
CA LEU A 84 11.11 5.22 -4.58
C LEU A 84 11.45 6.67 -4.94
N LYS A 85 11.95 7.48 -4.00
CA LYS A 85 12.40 8.85 -4.26
C LYS A 85 13.52 8.87 -5.31
N THR A 86 14.52 8.01 -5.18
CA THR A 86 15.61 7.93 -6.17
C THR A 86 15.10 7.51 -7.55
N ARG A 87 14.20 6.51 -7.63
CA ARG A 87 13.58 6.10 -8.90
C ARG A 87 12.78 7.25 -9.53
N ILE A 88 11.97 7.95 -8.75
CA ILE A 88 11.21 9.11 -9.24
C ILE A 88 12.16 10.18 -9.79
N HIS A 89 13.26 10.47 -9.09
CA HIS A 89 14.25 11.44 -9.54
C HIS A 89 14.88 11.05 -10.89
N ILE A 90 15.23 9.77 -11.06
CA ILE A 90 15.76 9.23 -12.31
C ILE A 90 14.72 9.35 -13.43
N GLU A 91 13.46 8.98 -13.19
CA GLU A 91 12.42 9.09 -14.20
C GLU A 91 12.12 10.55 -14.58
N GLN A 92 12.13 11.46 -13.60
CA GLN A 92 11.98 12.89 -13.86
C GLN A 92 13.13 13.43 -14.73
N SER A 93 14.37 13.00 -14.50
CA SER A 93 15.51 13.43 -15.32
C SER A 93 15.41 12.87 -16.74
N LYS A 94 15.04 11.59 -16.91
CA LYS A 94 14.76 10.99 -18.23
C LYS A 94 13.69 11.76 -18.99
N VAL A 95 12.56 12.06 -18.36
CA VAL A 95 11.45 12.82 -18.98
C VAL A 95 11.93 14.21 -19.41
N ARG A 96 12.74 14.90 -18.59
CA ARG A 96 13.31 16.20 -18.97
C ARG A 96 14.20 16.08 -20.20
N THR A 97 15.05 15.06 -20.26
CA THR A 97 15.94 14.84 -21.42
C THR A 97 15.15 14.50 -22.68
N LEU A 98 14.15 13.61 -22.58
CA LEU A 98 13.28 13.25 -23.71
C LEU A 98 12.52 14.46 -24.24
N LYS A 99 11.99 15.33 -23.36
CA LYS A 99 11.34 16.58 -23.78
C LYS A 99 12.30 17.50 -24.55
N LYS A 100 13.55 17.63 -24.09
CA LYS A 100 14.55 18.44 -24.80
C LYS A 100 14.86 17.88 -26.17
N LEU A 101 15.07 16.55 -26.27
CA LEU A 101 15.33 15.89 -27.55
C LEU A 101 14.16 16.04 -28.52
N LEU A 102 12.93 15.88 -28.02
CA LEU A 102 11.72 16.08 -28.83
C LEU A 102 11.62 17.52 -29.34
N ASN A 103 11.85 18.51 -28.48
CA ASN A 103 11.82 19.92 -28.89
C ASN A 103 12.91 20.22 -29.92
N ALA A 104 14.13 19.71 -29.74
CA ALA A 104 15.21 19.85 -30.72
C ALA A 104 14.83 19.21 -32.06
N GLN A 105 14.16 18.05 -32.04
CA GLN A 105 13.66 17.42 -33.26
C GLN A 105 12.56 18.26 -33.93
N ILE A 106 11.65 18.84 -33.15
CA ILE A 106 10.60 19.75 -33.65
C ILE A 106 11.23 21.03 -34.24
N GLU A 107 12.34 21.53 -33.70
CA GLU A 107 13.06 22.69 -34.24
C GLU A 107 13.84 22.37 -35.52
N VAL A 108 14.45 21.17 -35.61
CA VAL A 108 15.20 20.70 -36.78
C VAL A 108 14.28 20.27 -37.92
N THR A 109 13.11 19.74 -37.59
CA THR A 109 12.05 19.52 -38.57
C THR A 109 11.43 20.89 -38.83
N GLU A 110 11.77 21.54 -39.95
CA GLU A 110 11.05 22.73 -40.42
C GLU A 110 9.53 22.53 -40.28
N PRO A 111 8.69 23.59 -40.21
CA PRO A 111 7.24 23.42 -40.23
C PRO A 111 6.85 22.86 -41.61
N SER A 112 7.05 21.56 -41.80
CA SER A 112 6.34 20.79 -42.80
C SER A 112 4.90 21.15 -42.52
N THR A 113 4.26 21.77 -43.51
CA THR A 113 2.83 22.00 -43.53
C THR A 113 2.19 20.69 -43.14
N PHE A 114 1.84 20.56 -41.85
CA PHE A 114 1.34 19.32 -41.28
C PHE A 114 0.02 19.10 -42.00
N HIS A 115 0.04 18.31 -43.06
CA HIS A 115 -1.12 18.07 -43.87
C HIS A 115 -1.99 17.19 -43.01
N TYR A 116 -3.00 17.79 -42.37
CA TYR A 116 -3.97 17.09 -41.52
C TYR A 116 -4.60 15.88 -42.24
N GLY A 117 -4.58 15.86 -43.58
CA GLY A 117 -4.90 14.70 -44.39
C GLY A 117 -4.01 13.48 -44.09
N GLU A 118 -2.68 13.63 -44.06
CA GLU A 118 -1.75 12.53 -43.77
C GLU A 118 -1.92 11.99 -42.34
N LEU A 119 -2.15 12.87 -41.35
CA LEU A 119 -2.43 12.46 -39.97
C LEU A 119 -3.71 11.60 -39.86
N LEU A 120 -4.68 11.86 -40.73
CA LEU A 120 -5.97 11.14 -40.77
C LEU A 120 -5.99 9.99 -41.78
N GLY A 121 -4.87 9.72 -42.47
CA GLY A 121 -4.82 8.73 -43.55
C GLY A 121 -5.69 9.09 -44.76
N LEU A 122 -5.95 10.38 -44.99
CA LEU A 122 -6.71 10.92 -46.10
C LEU A 122 -5.77 11.40 -47.21
N ASN A 123 -6.11 11.08 -48.47
CA ASN A 123 -5.36 11.55 -49.65
C ASN A 123 -5.32 13.09 -49.70
N GLN A 124 -4.22 13.67 -50.20
CA GLN A 124 -3.99 15.12 -50.22
C GLN A 124 -5.09 15.94 -50.95
N ASP A 125 -5.91 15.29 -51.79
CA ASP A 125 -7.04 15.89 -52.53
C ASP A 125 -8.40 15.81 -51.78
N SER A 126 -8.39 15.43 -50.50
CA SER A 126 -9.62 15.20 -49.75
C SER A 126 -10.36 16.52 -49.44
N ASN A 127 -11.56 16.63 -50.01
CA ASN A 127 -12.49 17.74 -49.83
C ASN A 127 -12.66 18.12 -48.34
N SER A 128 -12.65 19.43 -48.01
CA SER A 128 -12.70 20.00 -46.64
C SER A 128 -13.82 19.39 -45.77
N HIS A 129 -14.93 18.99 -46.40
CA HIS A 129 -16.03 18.29 -45.72
C HIS A 129 -15.64 16.91 -45.17
N ASN A 130 -14.89 16.10 -45.91
CA ASN A 130 -14.48 14.76 -45.48
C ASN A 130 -13.51 14.83 -44.30
N LEU A 131 -12.61 15.81 -44.34
CA LEU A 131 -11.66 16.08 -43.27
C LEU A 131 -12.39 16.46 -41.97
N LYS A 132 -13.40 17.35 -42.05
CA LYS A 132 -14.26 17.71 -40.90
C LYS A 132 -15.03 16.51 -40.34
N LYS A 133 -15.45 15.56 -41.19
CA LYS A 133 -16.17 14.34 -40.77
C LYS A 133 -15.28 13.40 -39.95
N GLU A 134 -14.06 13.15 -40.40
CA GLU A 134 -13.11 12.30 -39.68
C GLU A 134 -12.62 12.93 -38.37
N PHE A 135 -12.33 14.25 -38.36
CA PHE A 135 -12.05 14.96 -37.10
C PHE A 135 -13.19 14.84 -36.09
N LYS A 136 -14.45 14.93 -36.56
CA LYS A 136 -15.62 14.79 -35.68
C LYS A 136 -15.76 13.38 -35.12
N LYS A 137 -15.33 12.34 -35.83
CA LYS A 137 -15.29 10.97 -35.30
C LYS A 137 -14.21 10.83 -34.23
N LEU A 138 -13.01 11.38 -34.47
CA LEU A 138 -11.92 11.38 -33.48
C LEU A 138 -12.30 12.12 -32.21
N LEU A 139 -12.90 13.32 -32.32
CA LEU A 139 -13.39 14.06 -31.16
C LEU A 139 -14.46 13.30 -30.37
N LYS A 140 -15.33 12.55 -31.06
CA LYS A 140 -16.33 11.69 -30.42
C LYS A 140 -15.72 10.47 -29.73
N ALA A 141 -14.56 9.98 -30.17
CA ALA A 141 -13.86 8.87 -29.55
C ALA A 141 -12.98 9.35 -28.37
N LEU A 142 -12.39 10.53 -28.49
CA LEU A 142 -11.52 11.15 -27.48
C LEU A 142 -12.29 11.90 -26.39
N HIS A 143 -13.63 11.98 -26.46
CA HIS A 143 -14.42 12.75 -25.51
C HIS A 143 -14.28 12.22 -24.06
N PRO A 144 -14.07 13.08 -23.05
CA PRO A 144 -13.95 12.67 -21.65
C PRO A 144 -15.14 11.85 -21.14
N ASP A 145 -16.37 12.28 -21.47
CA ASP A 145 -17.61 11.57 -21.10
C ASP A 145 -17.71 10.14 -21.67
N ARG A 146 -16.83 9.76 -22.60
CA ARG A 146 -16.75 8.41 -23.19
C ARG A 146 -15.48 7.66 -22.75
N GLY A 147 -14.79 8.15 -21.73
CA GLY A 147 -13.54 7.60 -21.24
C GLY A 147 -12.31 7.96 -22.09
N GLY A 148 -12.41 8.98 -22.94
CA GLY A 148 -11.30 9.48 -23.76
C GLY A 148 -10.38 10.45 -23.01
N ASP A 149 -9.19 10.66 -23.56
CA ASP A 149 -8.19 11.58 -22.98
C ASP A 149 -8.56 13.05 -23.24
N GLU A 150 -8.91 13.76 -22.16
CA GLU A 150 -9.28 15.18 -22.18
C GLU A 150 -8.23 16.09 -22.81
N ARG A 151 -6.94 15.78 -22.63
CA ARG A 151 -5.84 16.59 -23.16
C ARG A 151 -5.79 16.49 -24.68
N LEU A 152 -5.92 15.27 -25.19
CA LEU A 152 -5.99 15.02 -26.63
C LEU A 152 -7.26 15.66 -27.21
N PHE A 153 -8.41 15.50 -26.56
CA PHE A 153 -9.66 16.14 -27.01
C PHE A 153 -9.50 17.65 -27.17
N LYS A 154 -8.88 18.34 -26.20
CA LYS A 154 -8.65 19.78 -26.28
C LYS A 154 -7.77 20.16 -27.48
N VAL A 155 -6.62 19.49 -27.67
CA VAL A 155 -5.71 19.73 -28.80
C VAL A 155 -6.42 19.53 -30.14
N PHE A 156 -7.07 18.38 -30.34
CA PHE A 156 -7.79 18.10 -31.59
C PHE A 156 -8.98 19.06 -31.82
N SER A 157 -9.61 19.56 -30.76
CA SER A 157 -10.72 20.53 -30.88
C SER A 157 -10.22 21.91 -31.36
N GLU A 158 -9.03 22.32 -30.94
CA GLU A 158 -8.40 23.56 -31.38
C GLU A 158 -8.01 23.47 -32.86
N HIS A 159 -7.46 22.34 -33.31
CA HIS A 159 -7.18 22.10 -34.73
C HIS A 159 -8.45 22.08 -35.58
N TYR A 160 -9.52 21.43 -35.12
CA TYR A 160 -10.83 21.45 -35.81
C TYR A 160 -11.40 22.86 -35.95
N LYS A 161 -11.21 23.73 -34.94
CA LYS A 161 -11.63 25.14 -35.00
C LYS A 161 -10.79 25.98 -35.97
N LYS A 162 -9.51 25.66 -36.14
CA LYS A 162 -8.61 26.33 -37.10
C LYS A 162 -8.89 25.92 -38.56
N LEU A 163 -9.50 24.75 -38.78
CA LEU A 163 -9.94 24.23 -40.09
C LEU A 163 -11.24 24.88 -40.62
N LYS A 164 -11.65 26.04 -40.10
CA LYS A 164 -12.96 26.63 -40.37
C LYS A 164 -13.07 27.13 -41.80
#